data_AF-A0AAW0BYP2-F1
#
_entry.id   AF-A0AAW0BYP2-F1
#
_cell.length_a   1.000
_cell.length_b   1.000
_cell.length_c   1.000
_cell.angle_alpha   90.00
_cell.angle_beta   90.00
_cell.angle_gamma   90.00
#
_symmetry.space_group_name_H-M   'P 1'
#
loop_
_entity.id
_entity.type
_entity.pdbx_description
1 polymer ?
#
loop_
_entity_poly.entity_id
_entity_poly.type
_entity_poly.pdbx_seq_one_letter_code
_entity_poly.pdbx_strand_id
1 'polypeptide(L)'
;MAYQQQQYYQSQQPMPTMGMQIGGGNRNAAGKPLNSDGKREWSHGLCSCFESCGTCCYACWCPCIVHGKNKQRLGHLNDKGSPDPDGGSCCSGACWAHCILTSFVGLGCILQCMNRGEVRGRYGIEGGGCGDCCAAWCCAACDLTQVSREIELEEKSFGQRY
;
A
#
# COMPACT_ATOMS: atom_id res chain seq x y z
N MET A 1 -25.59 -52.22 4.29
CA MET A 1 -25.09 -50.84 4.54
C MET A 1 -24.10 -50.53 3.43
N ALA A 2 -24.54 -49.88 2.35
CA ALA A 2 -23.69 -49.53 1.22
C ALA A 2 -23.43 -48.02 1.27
N TYR A 3 -22.18 -47.64 1.56
CA TYR A 3 -21.74 -46.26 1.61
C TYR A 3 -21.51 -45.75 0.18
N GLN A 4 -22.28 -44.74 -0.25
CA GLN A 4 -22.00 -44.00 -1.48
C GLN A 4 -20.94 -42.93 -1.20
N GLN A 5 -19.78 -43.01 -1.85
CA GLN A 5 -18.74 -41.99 -1.81
C GLN A 5 -19.11 -40.85 -2.79
N GLN A 6 -19.30 -39.64 -2.26
CA GLN A 6 -19.47 -38.43 -3.06
C GLN A 6 -18.10 -37.97 -3.59
N GLN A 7 -17.92 -37.98 -4.91
CA GLN A 7 -16.72 -37.41 -5.55
C GLN A 7 -16.82 -35.87 -5.56
N TYR A 8 -15.88 -35.24 -4.87
CA TYR A 8 -15.72 -33.78 -4.85
C TYR A 8 -15.05 -33.33 -6.15
N TYR A 9 -15.81 -32.66 -7.02
CA TYR A 9 -15.28 -32.03 -8.23
C TYR A 9 -14.49 -30.78 -7.83
N GLN A 10 -13.16 -30.89 -7.81
CA GLN A 10 -12.26 -29.76 -7.59
C GLN A 10 -12.13 -28.99 -8.92
N SER A 11 -12.89 -27.91 -9.09
CA SER A 11 -12.77 -27.03 -10.26
C SER A 11 -11.42 -26.32 -10.22
N GLN A 12 -10.46 -26.79 -11.02
CA GLN A 12 -9.19 -26.10 -11.23
C GLN A 12 -9.47 -24.78 -11.96
N GLN A 13 -9.25 -23.64 -11.29
CA GLN A 13 -9.34 -22.34 -11.95
C GLN A 13 -8.17 -22.19 -12.94
N PRO A 14 -8.42 -21.67 -14.16
CA PRO A 14 -7.37 -21.47 -15.14
C PRO A 14 -6.33 -20.47 -14.60
N MET A 15 -5.06 -20.83 -14.77
CA MET A 15 -3.93 -20.04 -14.31
C MET A 15 -3.94 -18.69 -15.06
N PRO A 16 -3.74 -17.55 -14.38
CA PRO A 16 -3.75 -16.26 -15.04
C PRO A 16 -2.63 -16.21 -16.09
N THR A 17 -3.00 -16.03 -17.35
CA THR A 17 -2.08 -15.68 -18.43
C THR A 17 -1.36 -14.40 -18.02
N MET A 18 -0.03 -14.46 -17.90
CA MET A 18 0.78 -13.29 -17.58
C MET A 18 0.53 -12.21 -18.65
N GLY A 19 -0.14 -11.13 -18.25
CA GLY A 19 -0.39 -9.99 -19.12
C GLY A 19 0.93 -9.42 -19.62
N MET A 20 0.99 -9.15 -20.93
CA MET A 20 2.10 -8.50 -21.61
C MET A 20 2.42 -7.18 -20.90
N GLN A 21 3.57 -7.10 -20.21
CA GLN A 21 4.02 -5.89 -19.51
C GLN A 21 4.40 -4.80 -20.52
N ILE A 22 3.49 -3.85 -20.72
CA ILE A 22 3.79 -2.59 -21.39
C ILE A 22 4.45 -1.67 -20.36
N GLY A 23 5.78 -1.70 -20.28
CA GLY A 23 6.63 -0.60 -19.79
C GLY A 23 6.41 -0.04 -18.37
N GLY A 24 5.76 -0.78 -17.45
CA GLY A 24 5.47 -0.30 -16.09
C GLY A 24 5.62 -1.39 -15.02
N GLY A 25 5.76 -0.95 -13.77
CA GLY A 25 5.84 -1.82 -12.59
C GLY A 25 4.57 -2.63 -12.38
N ASN A 26 4.72 -3.79 -11.75
CA ASN A 26 3.62 -4.65 -11.33
C ASN A 26 2.88 -4.06 -10.12
N ARG A 27 1.70 -3.49 -10.38
CA ARG A 27 0.79 -2.91 -9.38
C ARG A 27 0.12 -3.94 -8.45
N ASN A 28 0.28 -5.24 -8.73
CA ASN A 28 -0.11 -6.34 -7.86
C ASN A 28 1.05 -7.35 -7.75
N ALA A 29 2.23 -6.86 -7.35
CA ALA A 29 3.43 -7.69 -7.23
C ALA A 29 3.26 -8.87 -6.25
N ALA A 30 2.37 -8.74 -5.25
CA ALA A 30 2.04 -9.81 -4.31
C ALA A 30 1.07 -10.86 -4.87
N GLY A 31 0.54 -10.68 -6.09
CA GLY A 31 -0.35 -11.65 -6.73
C GLY A 31 -1.66 -11.91 -5.99
N LYS A 32 -2.21 -10.90 -5.31
CA LYS A 32 -3.48 -11.05 -4.57
C LYS A 32 -4.63 -11.33 -5.55
N PRO A 33 -5.57 -12.23 -5.19
CA PRO A 33 -6.74 -12.48 -6.02
C PRO A 33 -7.59 -11.21 -6.13
N LEU A 34 -8.22 -11.04 -7.29
CA LEU A 34 -9.18 -9.96 -7.53
C LEU A 34 -10.60 -10.46 -7.21
N ASN A 35 -11.41 -9.58 -6.62
CA ASN A 35 -12.83 -9.80 -6.41
C ASN A 35 -13.64 -9.54 -7.70
N SER A 36 -14.96 -9.69 -7.64
CA SER A 36 -15.87 -9.47 -8.78
C SER A 36 -15.80 -8.06 -9.37
N ASP A 37 -15.38 -7.08 -8.57
CA ASP A 37 -15.24 -5.68 -8.98
C ASP A 37 -13.84 -5.37 -9.54
N GLY A 38 -12.99 -6.38 -9.71
CA GLY A 38 -11.60 -6.24 -10.18
C GLY A 38 -10.66 -5.61 -9.16
N LYS A 39 -11.06 -5.53 -7.88
CA LYS A 39 -10.27 -4.99 -6.78
C LYS A 39 -9.62 -6.10 -5.94
N ARG A 40 -8.61 -5.76 -5.14
CA ARG A 40 -7.92 -6.69 -4.25
C ARG A 40 -7.83 -6.18 -2.82
N GLU A 41 -7.49 -7.07 -1.92
CA GLU A 41 -7.09 -6.71 -0.57
C GLU A 41 -5.69 -6.09 -0.51
N TRP A 42 -5.39 -5.43 0.62
CA TRP A 42 -4.03 -4.97 0.93
C TRP A 42 -3.04 -6.14 0.91
N SER A 43 -1.80 -5.87 0.50
CA SER A 43 -0.78 -6.94 0.45
C SER A 43 -0.41 -7.44 1.86
N HIS A 44 -0.39 -6.51 2.82
CA HIS A 44 -0.10 -6.74 4.23
C HIS A 44 -1.24 -6.22 5.12
N GLY A 45 -1.52 -6.89 6.23
CA GLY A 45 -2.54 -6.43 7.19
C GLY A 45 -2.10 -5.22 8.00
N LEU A 46 -3.03 -4.41 8.48
CA LEU A 46 -2.72 -3.15 9.20
C LEU A 46 -1.85 -3.39 10.44
N CYS A 47 -2.13 -4.43 11.23
CA CYS A 47 -1.38 -4.76 12.45
C CYS A 47 -0.18 -5.70 12.23
N SER A 48 0.20 -6.00 10.98
CA SER A 48 1.39 -6.83 10.68
C SER A 48 2.73 -6.10 10.85
N CYS A 49 2.72 -4.94 11.53
CA CYS A 49 3.85 -4.02 11.69
C CYS A 49 5.04 -4.66 12.43
N PHE A 50 4.81 -5.73 13.20
CA PHE A 50 5.87 -6.52 13.84
C PHE A 50 6.77 -7.26 12.84
N GLU A 51 6.32 -7.50 11.59
CA GLU A 51 7.15 -8.05 10.51
C GLU A 51 8.10 -7.01 9.88
N SER A 52 7.89 -5.72 10.17
CA SER A 52 8.71 -4.61 9.69
C SER A 52 8.91 -3.57 10.79
N CYS A 53 9.39 -4.04 11.94
CA CYS A 53 9.51 -3.26 13.18
C CYS A 53 10.30 -1.96 12.99
N GLY A 54 11.39 -1.98 12.19
CA GLY A 54 12.19 -0.78 11.91
C GLY A 54 11.41 0.36 11.26
N THR A 55 10.60 0.06 10.22
CA THR A 55 9.76 1.05 9.54
C THR A 55 8.63 1.53 10.44
N CYS A 56 8.04 0.64 11.25
CA CYS A 56 7.01 1.00 12.22
C CYS A 56 7.55 1.92 13.32
N CYS A 57 8.75 1.65 13.86
CA CYS A 57 9.41 2.51 14.84
C CYS A 57 9.75 3.88 14.24
N TYR A 58 10.27 3.91 13.00
CA TYR A 58 10.56 5.16 12.31
C TYR A 58 9.28 5.97 12.01
N ALA A 59 8.19 5.30 11.63
CA ALA A 59 6.88 5.93 11.44
C ALA A 59 6.26 6.44 12.75
N CYS A 60 6.52 5.79 13.89
CA CYS A 60 6.13 6.29 15.21
C CYS A 60 6.92 7.56 15.59
N TRP A 61 8.22 7.60 15.32
CA TRP A 61 9.10 8.67 15.79
C TRP A 61 9.10 9.87 14.84
N CYS A 62 8.93 9.63 13.54
CA CYS A 62 8.95 10.64 12.49
C CYS A 62 7.85 10.39 11.43
N PRO A 63 6.56 10.43 11.81
CA PRO A 63 5.44 10.12 10.91
C PRO A 63 5.38 11.07 9.70
N CYS A 64 5.74 12.34 9.87
CA CYS A 64 5.77 13.33 8.81
C CYS A 64 6.77 12.97 7.69
N ILE A 65 7.94 12.45 8.06
CA ILE A 65 8.97 12.05 7.09
C ILE A 65 8.49 10.85 6.27
N VAL A 66 7.94 9.83 6.95
CA VAL A 66 7.40 8.65 6.25
C VAL A 66 6.25 9.03 5.32
N HIS A 67 5.34 9.88 5.77
CA HIS A 67 4.27 10.41 4.94
C HIS A 67 4.81 11.15 3.71
N GLY A 68 5.79 12.04 3.91
CA GLY A 68 6.43 12.81 2.85
C GLY A 68 7.12 11.92 1.81
N LYS A 69 7.88 10.91 2.25
CA LYS A 69 8.54 9.93 1.37
C LYS A 69 7.51 9.13 0.58
N ASN A 70 6.48 8.60 1.23
CA ASN A 70 5.42 7.83 0.57
C ASN A 70 4.71 8.68 -0.50
N LYS A 71 4.39 9.93 -0.17
CA LYS A 71 3.72 10.85 -1.10
C LYS A 71 4.60 11.14 -2.32
N GLN A 72 5.89 11.39 -2.10
CA GLN A 72 6.83 11.66 -3.19
C GLN A 72 7.01 10.44 -4.10
N ARG A 73 7.26 9.25 -3.52
CA ARG A 73 7.41 7.99 -4.26
C ARG A 73 6.17 7.67 -5.08
N LEU A 74 4.99 7.77 -4.46
CA LEU A 74 3.72 7.54 -5.15
C LEU A 74 3.47 8.57 -6.26
N GLY A 75 3.80 9.85 -6.02
CA GLY A 75 3.72 10.91 -7.02
C GLY A 75 4.62 10.61 -8.22
N HIS A 76 5.88 10.23 -7.99
CA HIS A 76 6.81 9.87 -9.06
C HIS A 76 6.31 8.67 -9.88
N LEU A 77 5.75 7.66 -9.20
CA LEU A 77 5.11 6.51 -9.84
C LEU A 77 3.85 6.89 -10.64
N ASN A 78 3.07 7.87 -10.18
CA ASN A 78 1.90 8.40 -10.88
C ASN A 78 2.29 9.22 -12.12
N ASP A 79 3.27 10.10 -11.99
CA ASP A 79 3.63 11.09 -13.01
C ASP A 79 4.56 10.50 -14.07
N LYS A 80 5.57 9.74 -13.64
CA LYS A 80 6.65 9.21 -14.50
C LYS A 80 6.59 7.70 -14.73
N GLY A 81 5.68 7.00 -14.05
CA GLY A 81 5.51 5.55 -14.19
C GLY A 81 6.72 4.73 -13.73
N SER A 82 7.66 5.32 -12.97
CA SER A 82 8.90 4.68 -12.52
C SER A 82 9.20 5.03 -11.05
N PRO A 83 10.01 4.23 -10.33
CA PRO A 83 10.43 4.54 -8.96
C PRO A 83 11.17 5.88 -8.86
N ASP A 84 11.02 6.55 -7.73
CA ASP A 84 11.82 7.75 -7.45
C ASP A 84 13.30 7.34 -7.25
N PRO A 85 14.26 7.91 -8.01
CA PRO A 85 15.67 7.53 -7.93
C PRO A 85 16.29 7.77 -6.54
N ASP A 86 15.76 8.71 -5.78
CA ASP A 86 16.26 9.07 -4.44
C ASP A 86 15.46 8.37 -3.31
N GLY A 87 14.45 7.57 -3.65
CA GLY A 87 13.60 6.87 -2.67
C GLY A 87 12.77 7.80 -1.78
N GLY A 88 12.60 9.06 -2.19
CA GLY A 88 11.86 10.10 -1.48
C GLY A 88 12.72 10.95 -0.54
N SER A 89 12.48 12.27 -0.55
CA SER A 89 13.17 13.25 0.30
C SER A 89 12.65 13.24 1.74
N CYS A 90 13.55 13.46 2.71
CA CYS A 90 13.20 13.54 4.12
C CYS A 90 12.38 14.80 4.48
N CYS A 91 12.53 15.88 3.71
CA CYS A 91 11.97 17.21 4.02
C CYS A 91 11.18 17.79 2.83
N SER A 92 10.29 16.99 2.24
CA SER A 92 9.41 17.46 1.16
C SER A 92 8.32 18.41 1.67
N GLY A 93 7.66 19.15 0.76
CA GLY A 93 6.51 19.99 1.12
C GLY A 93 5.38 19.20 1.81
N ALA A 94 5.18 17.94 1.42
CA ALA A 94 4.24 17.03 2.06
C ALA A 94 4.66 16.64 3.50
N CYS A 95 5.96 16.49 3.75
CA CYS A 95 6.49 16.28 5.10
C CYS A 95 6.18 17.48 6.00
N TRP A 96 6.49 18.70 5.55
CA TRP A 96 6.21 19.92 6.31
C TRP A 96 4.72 20.13 6.55
N ALA A 97 3.88 19.93 5.53
CA ALA A 97 2.42 20.04 5.65
C ALA A 97 1.88 19.06 6.70
N HIS A 98 2.31 17.80 6.66
CA HIS A 98 1.93 16.80 7.66
C HIS A 98 2.46 17.16 9.06
N CYS A 99 3.72 17.60 9.16
CA CYS A 99 4.32 17.99 10.44
C CYS A 99 3.53 19.14 11.09
N ILE A 100 3.20 20.17 10.30
CA ILE A 100 2.46 21.34 10.79
C ILE A 100 1.03 20.96 11.17
N LEU A 101 0.32 20.22 10.31
CA LEU A 101 -1.08 19.83 10.57
C LEU A 101 -1.20 18.87 11.75
N THR A 102 -0.25 17.96 11.96
CA THR A 102 -0.22 17.11 13.16
C THR A 102 0.11 17.93 14.41
N SER A 103 1.12 18.78 14.38
CA SER A 103 1.66 19.42 15.59
C SER A 103 0.85 20.64 16.06
N PHE A 104 0.26 21.40 15.13
CA PHE A 104 -0.43 22.66 15.45
C PHE A 104 -1.95 22.58 15.31
N VAL A 105 -2.47 21.64 14.51
CA VAL A 105 -3.91 21.56 14.19
C VAL A 105 -4.54 20.25 14.67
N GLY A 106 -3.74 19.20 14.88
CA GLY A 106 -4.24 17.86 15.22
C GLY A 106 -4.93 17.12 14.06
N LEU A 107 -4.85 17.64 12.83
CA LEU A 107 -5.58 17.13 11.66
C LEU A 107 -4.69 16.36 10.66
N GLY A 108 -3.49 15.96 11.08
CA GLY A 108 -2.59 15.19 10.22
C GLY A 108 -3.16 13.84 9.73
N CYS A 109 -4.10 13.24 10.48
CA CYS A 109 -4.79 12.02 10.08
C CYS A 109 -5.54 12.17 8.76
N ILE A 110 -6.04 13.36 8.42
CA ILE A 110 -6.74 13.61 7.15
C ILE A 110 -5.77 13.43 5.97
N LEU A 111 -4.55 13.97 6.08
CA LEU A 111 -3.53 13.79 5.05
C LEU A 111 -3.15 12.31 4.90
N GLN A 112 -3.03 11.58 6.02
CA GLN A 112 -2.79 10.13 5.99
C GLN A 112 -3.93 9.39 5.29
N CYS A 113 -5.19 9.69 5.60
CA CYS A 113 -6.36 9.11 4.95
C CYS A 113 -6.37 9.37 3.44
N MET A 114 -6.05 10.60 3.02
CA MET A 114 -5.97 10.96 1.61
C MET A 114 -4.88 10.16 0.89
N ASN A 115 -3.70 10.03 1.49
CA ASN A 115 -2.59 9.24 0.93
C ASN A 115 -2.99 7.76 0.80
N ARG A 116 -3.59 7.19 1.84
CA ARG A 116 -4.14 5.83 1.80
C ARG A 116 -5.16 5.65 0.68
N GLY A 117 -6.07 6.62 0.50
CA GLY A 117 -7.05 6.64 -0.58
C GLY A 117 -6.41 6.64 -1.97
N GLU A 118 -5.36 7.43 -2.18
CA GLU A 118 -4.63 7.48 -3.45
C GLU A 118 -3.90 6.17 -3.76
N VAL A 119 -3.24 5.58 -2.76
CA VAL A 119 -2.59 4.27 -2.85
C VAL A 119 -3.61 3.22 -3.26
N ARG A 120 -4.78 3.18 -2.61
CA ARG A 120 -5.85 2.26 -2.97
C ARG A 120 -6.34 2.47 -4.39
N GLY A 121 -6.46 3.72 -4.83
CA GLY A 121 -6.83 4.08 -6.20
C GLY A 121 -5.83 3.56 -7.22
N ARG A 122 -4.53 3.77 -6.97
CA ARG A 122 -3.46 3.32 -7.88
C ARG A 122 -3.41 1.79 -8.03
N TYR A 123 -3.61 1.07 -6.92
CA TYR A 123 -3.40 -0.37 -6.84
C TYR A 123 -4.70 -1.20 -6.93
N GLY A 124 -5.86 -0.56 -7.06
CA GLY A 124 -7.15 -1.24 -7.09
C GLY A 124 -7.50 -1.94 -5.78
N ILE A 125 -7.19 -1.33 -4.63
CA ILE A 125 -7.41 -1.95 -3.31
C ILE A 125 -8.84 -1.66 -2.81
N GLU A 126 -9.50 -2.67 -2.24
CA GLU A 126 -10.88 -2.62 -1.73
C GLU A 126 -11.04 -1.94 -0.36
N GLY A 127 -12.25 -1.41 -0.09
CA GLY A 127 -12.61 -0.57 1.08
C GLY A 127 -12.99 0.89 0.75
N GLY A 128 -12.91 1.79 1.75
CA GLY A 128 -13.26 3.20 1.58
C GLY A 128 -12.84 4.11 2.74
N GLY A 129 -13.03 5.42 2.58
CA GLY A 129 -12.45 6.46 3.45
C GLY A 129 -12.77 6.36 4.95
N CYS A 130 -13.89 5.76 5.34
CA CYS A 130 -14.22 5.52 6.75
C CYS A 130 -13.29 4.48 7.40
N GLY A 131 -12.99 3.39 6.69
CA GLY A 131 -12.02 2.39 7.13
C GLY A 131 -10.58 2.93 7.12
N ASP A 132 -10.29 3.89 6.24
CA ASP A 132 -9.02 4.61 6.18
C ASP A 132 -8.84 5.54 7.40
N CYS A 133 -9.90 6.23 7.83
CA CYS A 133 -9.90 7.08 9.01
C CYS A 133 -9.75 6.29 10.31
N CYS A 134 -10.46 5.16 10.45
CA CYS A 134 -10.32 4.28 11.60
C CYS A 134 -8.93 3.61 11.69
N ALA A 135 -8.32 3.29 10.54
CA ALA A 135 -6.97 2.73 10.48
C ALA A 135 -5.90 3.75 10.92
N ALA A 136 -5.99 4.99 10.42
CA ALA A 136 -5.11 6.09 10.84
C ALA A 136 -5.24 6.41 12.34
N TRP A 137 -6.45 6.28 12.90
CA TRP A 137 -6.68 6.51 14.33
C TRP A 137 -6.20 5.36 15.20
N CYS A 138 -6.46 4.10 14.83
CA CYS A 138 -6.05 2.93 15.63
C CYS A 138 -4.53 2.76 15.68
N CYS A 139 -3.81 3.03 14.58
CA CYS A 139 -2.36 3.09 14.58
C CYS A 139 -1.81 3.82 13.35
N ALA A 140 -1.59 5.13 13.47
CA ALA A 140 -1.04 5.99 12.41
C ALA A 140 0.29 5.47 11.84
N ALA A 141 1.18 4.94 12.68
CA ALA A 141 2.47 4.42 12.24
C ALA A 141 2.33 3.15 11.40
N CYS A 142 1.39 2.27 11.75
CA CYS A 142 1.11 1.06 11.00
C CYS A 142 0.43 1.36 9.66
N ASP A 143 -0.46 2.36 9.60
CA ASP A 143 -1.04 2.83 8.33
C ASP A 143 0.05 3.35 7.38
N LEU A 144 0.91 4.25 7.85
CA LEU A 144 2.05 4.76 7.09
C LEU A 144 3.00 3.65 6.62
N THR A 145 3.20 2.63 7.47
CA THR A 145 4.03 1.47 7.13
C THR A 145 3.37 0.59 6.08
N GLN A 146 2.06 0.31 6.20
CA GLN A 146 1.28 -0.46 5.22
C GLN A 146 1.35 0.22 3.84
N VAL A 147 1.11 1.54 3.80
CA VAL A 147 1.24 2.34 2.58
C VAL A 147 2.66 2.25 1.99
N SER A 148 3.70 2.41 2.82
CA SER A 148 5.09 2.35 2.35
C SER A 148 5.43 0.99 1.74
N ARG A 149 4.98 -0.11 2.37
CA ARG A 149 5.22 -1.48 1.88
C ARG A 149 4.49 -1.73 0.56
N GLU A 150 3.29 -1.19 0.40
CA GLU A 150 2.54 -1.34 -0.84
C GLU A 150 3.24 -0.65 -2.02
N ILE A 151 3.77 0.56 -1.79
CA ILE A 151 4.58 1.28 -2.78
C ILE A 151 5.87 0.51 -3.10
N GLU A 152 6.53 -0.02 -2.07
CA GLU A 152 7.77 -0.78 -2.22
C GLU A 152 7.59 -2.08 -3.03
N LEU A 153 6.41 -2.71 -2.97
CA LEU A 153 6.10 -3.88 -3.79
C LEU A 153 6.06 -3.54 -5.29
N GLU A 154 5.45 -2.41 -5.67
CA GLU A 154 5.50 -1.95 -7.06
C GLU A 154 6.93 -1.57 -7.44
N GLU A 155 7.64 -0.82 -6.61
CA GLU A 155 9.03 -0.44 -6.89
C GLU A 155 9.90 -1.68 -7.09
N LYS A 156 9.89 -2.66 -6.20
CA LYS A 156 10.69 -3.90 -6.36
C LYS A 156 10.38 -4.69 -7.64
N SER A 157 9.20 -4.49 -8.23
CA SER A 157 8.79 -5.21 -9.43
C SER A 157 9.40 -4.69 -10.74
N PHE A 158 9.99 -3.49 -10.79
CA PHE A 158 10.67 -3.02 -12.00
C PHE A 158 12.04 -3.71 -12.25
N GLY A 159 12.41 -4.66 -11.38
CA GLY A 159 13.68 -5.39 -11.43
C GLY A 159 14.60 -4.93 -10.31
N GLN A 160 15.28 -5.88 -9.67
CA GLN A 160 16.22 -5.68 -8.57
C GLN A 160 17.40 -4.76 -8.97
N ARG A 161 17.17 -3.46 -9.08
CA ARG A 161 18.18 -2.46 -9.49
C ARG A 161 18.17 -1.19 -8.62
N TYR A 162 17.77 -1.33 -7.35
CA TYR A 162 18.01 -0.38 -6.27
C TYR A 162 18.12 -1.16 -4.96
#